data_AF-R7P749-F1
#
_entry.id   AF-R7P749-F1
#
_cell.length_a   1.000
_cell.length_b   1.000
_cell.length_c   1.000
_cell.angle_alpha   90.00
_cell.angle_beta   90.00
_cell.angle_gamma   90.00
#
_symmetry.space_group_name_H-M   'P 1'
#
loop_
_entity.id
_entity.type
_entity.pdbx_description
1 polymer ?
#
loop_
_entity_poly.entity_id
_entity_poly.type
_entity_poly.pdbx_seq_one_letter_code
_entity_poly.pdbx_strand_id
1 'polypeptide(L)'
;MNNQKIESIKSLYSGAKAYTMFLVEERQHNNDKVDYILDEEFYNCARLGFITNIMLAIKEEIVEKVGFHQYKSLIFESQLEDAVNKVAKKVSNGYEIDNYVFDTAPNLVATLRDKLAHGNYLIKNGGNKITFTLDDNGTTIDVSVDKLVNFTISLTTKYLQKQEPKNFHYQTIMLNKARTKGNPMNSKSEVKYVCKNAKKITMDFKRKDGKDLTEKDVIRLYQECRKYNTVCTSEALEDLRKATSSTFDFTYERKPITNINYDVISDALVNDCKGFDLENQNTLIAYMIENLIGVKNLLQETMASVSNLELLETIYKAQSVDMNYVSKTIKDKQIMSGIMELTNAGITLFQTLFSYANDDVYKNDFEYQQATSNGLDYSKLDLSYLNVTLYSTDKSPVDTCLEQKQKADKAYANIQKVIAKLVENQNKALASNNNQAISSINQALSKLRKEEQIKLQDKIKCDTEYNNACMYEKNNSAHLIKRSIINSIRNCIAHGNYHVKYGAELSDTTIIFEDIHNEKLTFEANINFADFINMIYQNEQIISEFLDNLTTQNTLTRQK
;
A
#
# COMPACT_ATOMS: atom_id res chain seq x y z
N MET A 1 -22.88 4.81 -13.22
CA MET A 1 -21.44 4.47 -13.16
C MET A 1 -20.81 4.72 -14.53
N ASN A 2 -19.56 5.18 -14.65
CA ASN A 2 -18.93 5.46 -15.95
C ASN A 2 -18.35 4.16 -16.54
N ASN A 3 -18.81 3.72 -17.72
CA ASN A 3 -18.27 2.52 -18.40
C ASN A 3 -16.74 2.60 -18.56
N GLN A 4 -16.17 3.81 -18.68
CA GLN A 4 -14.73 4.00 -18.75
C GLN A 4 -13.98 3.55 -17.48
N LYS A 5 -14.59 3.66 -16.30
CA LYS A 5 -14.00 3.14 -15.05
C LYS A 5 -13.98 1.61 -15.07
N ILE A 6 -15.05 0.98 -15.57
CA ILE A 6 -15.13 -0.48 -15.72
C ILE A 6 -14.02 -0.99 -16.65
N GLU A 7 -13.85 -0.36 -17.81
CA GLU A 7 -12.76 -0.70 -18.73
C GLU A 7 -11.39 -0.48 -18.08
N SER A 8 -11.21 0.60 -17.32
CA SER A 8 -9.95 0.83 -16.59
C SER A 8 -9.65 -0.28 -15.57
N ILE A 9 -10.66 -0.80 -14.87
CA ILE A 9 -10.49 -1.93 -13.93
C ILE A 9 -10.00 -3.17 -14.69
N LYS A 10 -10.65 -3.50 -15.81
CA LYS A 10 -10.31 -4.67 -16.63
C LYS A 10 -8.91 -4.56 -17.25
N SER A 11 -8.56 -3.41 -17.83
CA SER A 11 -7.25 -3.18 -18.44
C SER A 11 -6.13 -3.25 -17.40
N LEU A 12 -6.33 -2.60 -16.24
CA LEU A 12 -5.34 -2.61 -15.16
C LEU A 12 -5.04 -4.03 -14.67
N TYR A 13 -6.10 -4.81 -14.40
CA TYR A 13 -5.98 -6.20 -13.99
C TYR A 13 -5.32 -7.07 -15.07
N SER A 14 -5.73 -6.91 -16.34
CA SER A 14 -5.22 -7.69 -17.45
C SER A 14 -3.72 -7.48 -17.68
N GLY A 15 -3.23 -6.23 -17.57
CA GLY A 15 -1.79 -5.95 -17.62
C GLY A 15 -1.01 -6.61 -16.49
N ALA A 16 -1.50 -6.49 -15.24
CA ALA A 16 -0.86 -7.15 -14.09
C ALA A 16 -0.88 -8.68 -14.21
N LYS A 17 -1.97 -9.26 -14.73
CA LYS A 17 -2.11 -10.69 -15.00
C LYS A 17 -1.13 -11.17 -16.07
N ALA A 18 -1.05 -10.46 -17.21
CA ALA A 18 -0.13 -10.79 -18.28
C ALA A 18 1.33 -10.83 -17.79
N TYR A 19 1.73 -9.85 -16.96
CA TYR A 19 3.07 -9.84 -16.39
C TYR A 19 3.31 -10.96 -15.36
N THR A 20 2.31 -11.22 -14.51
CA THR A 20 2.41 -12.31 -13.52
C THR A 20 2.53 -13.67 -14.20
N MET A 21 1.75 -13.91 -15.26
CA MET A 21 1.85 -15.12 -16.07
C MET A 21 3.23 -15.25 -16.72
N PHE A 22 3.77 -14.17 -17.27
CA PHE A 22 5.13 -14.16 -17.83
C PHE A 22 6.18 -14.60 -16.80
N LEU A 23 6.14 -14.06 -15.58
CA LEU A 23 7.08 -14.45 -14.53
C LEU A 23 6.91 -15.90 -14.05
N VAL A 24 5.67 -16.39 -14.00
CA VAL A 24 5.38 -17.79 -13.66
C VAL A 24 5.95 -18.73 -14.71
N GLU A 25 5.73 -18.45 -16.00
CA GLU A 25 6.23 -19.29 -17.09
C GLU A 25 7.75 -19.29 -17.19
N GLU A 26 8.39 -18.13 -17.02
CA GLU A 26 9.84 -18.02 -16.99
C GLU A 26 10.47 -18.90 -15.88
N ARG A 27 9.76 -19.05 -14.76
CA ARG A 27 10.18 -19.87 -13.62
C ARG A 27 9.92 -21.36 -13.82
N GLN A 28 8.83 -21.73 -14.48
CA GLN A 28 8.47 -23.13 -14.69
C GLN A 28 9.19 -23.75 -15.90
N HIS A 29 9.79 -22.93 -16.78
CA HIS A 29 10.45 -23.37 -18.01
C HIS A 29 9.54 -24.20 -18.95
N ASN A 30 8.21 -23.98 -18.90
CA ASN A 30 7.26 -24.77 -19.67
C ASN A 30 7.23 -24.40 -21.17
N ASN A 31 8.01 -23.41 -21.61
CA ASN A 31 8.09 -22.91 -23.00
C ASN A 31 6.77 -22.32 -23.57
N ASP A 32 5.76 -22.07 -22.74
CA ASP A 32 4.58 -21.33 -23.17
C ASP A 32 4.96 -19.86 -23.41
N LYS A 33 4.72 -19.37 -24.62
CA LYS A 33 5.01 -17.98 -24.97
C LYS A 33 3.92 -17.07 -24.42
N VAL A 34 4.20 -16.41 -23.30
CA VAL A 34 3.35 -15.33 -22.76
C VAL A 34 3.74 -13.99 -23.38
N ASP A 35 3.69 -13.90 -24.71
CA ASP A 35 4.08 -12.69 -25.44
C ASP A 35 3.02 -11.58 -25.36
N TYR A 36 1.83 -11.84 -24.82
CA TYR A 36 0.78 -10.84 -24.60
C TYR A 36 1.27 -9.64 -23.80
N ILE A 37 2.23 -9.80 -22.87
CA ILE A 37 2.79 -8.67 -22.11
C ILE A 37 3.54 -7.65 -22.98
N LEU A 38 3.86 -7.99 -24.23
CA LEU A 38 4.44 -7.08 -25.21
C LEU A 38 3.39 -6.17 -25.87
N ASP A 39 2.09 -6.42 -25.68
CA ASP A 39 1.04 -5.47 -26.05
C ASP A 39 1.21 -4.15 -25.26
N GLU A 40 1.09 -3.02 -25.95
CA GLU A 40 1.34 -1.69 -25.38
C GLU A 40 0.40 -1.40 -24.19
N GLU A 41 -0.87 -1.82 -24.26
CA GLU A 41 -1.82 -1.61 -23.19
C GLU A 41 -1.48 -2.44 -21.96
N PHE A 42 -1.18 -3.73 -22.15
CA PHE A 42 -0.80 -4.61 -21.04
C PHE A 42 0.51 -4.19 -20.40
N TYR A 43 1.51 -3.81 -21.20
CA TYR A 43 2.77 -3.24 -20.73
C TYR A 43 2.56 -2.00 -19.84
N ASN A 44 1.79 -1.03 -20.31
CA ASN A 44 1.56 0.21 -19.57
C ASN A 44 0.69 -0.01 -18.32
N CYS A 45 -0.31 -0.87 -18.40
CA CYS A 45 -1.15 -1.22 -17.25
C CYS A 45 -0.37 -1.98 -16.17
N ALA A 46 0.52 -2.90 -16.54
CA ALA A 46 1.40 -3.58 -15.59
C ALA A 46 2.31 -2.57 -14.86
N ARG A 47 2.90 -1.62 -15.58
CA ARG A 47 3.73 -0.55 -14.99
C ARG A 47 2.94 0.29 -13.99
N LEU A 48 1.69 0.63 -14.32
CA LEU A 48 0.82 1.40 -13.44
C LEU A 48 0.49 0.65 -12.14
N GLY A 49 0.32 -0.67 -12.20
CA GLY A 49 0.21 -1.53 -11.03
C GLY A 49 1.43 -1.40 -10.09
N PHE A 50 2.64 -1.53 -10.63
CA PHE A 50 3.88 -1.39 -9.84
C PHE A 50 4.10 0.02 -9.31
N ILE A 51 3.77 1.06 -10.08
CA ILE A 51 3.78 2.46 -9.62
C ILE A 51 2.90 2.62 -8.37
N THR A 52 1.69 2.07 -8.40
CA THR A 52 0.74 2.15 -7.29
C THR A 52 1.32 1.49 -6.03
N ASN A 53 1.89 0.29 -6.17
CA ASN A 53 2.56 -0.43 -5.09
C ASN A 53 3.69 0.39 -4.44
N ILE A 54 4.60 0.93 -5.25
CA ILE A 54 5.73 1.73 -4.76
C ILE A 54 5.24 2.98 -4.03
N MET A 55 4.28 3.70 -4.61
CA MET A 55 3.76 4.95 -4.03
C MET A 55 2.99 4.72 -2.73
N LEU A 56 2.37 3.56 -2.55
CA LEU A 56 1.78 3.15 -1.27
C LEU A 56 2.87 2.93 -0.23
N ALA A 57 3.93 2.20 -0.60
CA ALA A 57 4.99 1.80 0.30
C ALA A 57 5.80 2.98 0.85
N ILE A 58 6.22 3.93 0.00
CA ILE A 58 7.17 4.99 0.42
C ILE A 58 6.51 6.20 1.10
N LYS A 59 5.17 6.24 1.19
CA LYS A 59 4.40 7.45 1.54
C LYS A 59 4.81 8.09 2.86
N GLU A 60 4.71 7.33 3.95
CA GLU A 60 4.86 7.81 5.33
C GLU A 60 6.29 8.30 5.63
N GLU A 61 7.22 8.02 4.72
CA GLU A 61 8.63 8.30 4.88
C GLU A 61 9.10 9.46 4.00
N ILE A 62 8.30 9.90 3.03
CA ILE A 62 8.63 10.99 2.09
C ILE A 62 7.92 12.31 2.44
N VAL A 63 6.63 12.25 2.79
CA VAL A 63 5.83 13.43 3.18
C VAL A 63 4.94 13.13 4.38
N GLU A 64 4.75 14.12 5.24
CA GLU A 64 3.90 14.02 6.43
C GLU A 64 2.80 15.07 6.42
N LYS A 65 1.58 14.67 6.80
CA LYS A 65 0.45 15.58 6.97
C LYS A 65 0.61 16.38 8.27
N VAL A 66 0.67 17.71 8.16
CA VAL A 66 0.84 18.63 9.30
C VAL A 66 -0.39 19.51 9.57
N GLY A 67 -1.37 19.48 8.68
CA GLY A 67 -2.61 20.24 8.81
C GLY A 67 -3.66 19.80 7.79
N PHE A 68 -4.79 20.50 7.75
CA PHE A 68 -5.82 20.27 6.74
C PHE A 68 -5.27 20.65 5.36
N HIS A 69 -5.10 19.66 4.47
CA HIS A 69 -4.48 19.81 3.14
C HIS A 69 -3.07 20.45 3.16
N GLN A 70 -2.33 20.26 4.25
CA GLN A 70 -0.96 20.76 4.39
C GLN A 70 0.00 19.60 4.67
N TYR A 71 1.00 19.46 3.80
CA TYR A 71 2.04 18.46 3.90
C TYR A 71 3.42 19.12 3.99
N LYS A 72 4.34 18.50 4.73
CA LYS A 72 5.77 18.85 4.75
C LYS A 72 6.60 17.70 4.17
N SER A 73 7.77 18.04 3.62
CA SER A 73 8.76 17.06 3.20
C SER A 73 9.45 16.42 4.43
N LEU A 74 9.70 15.11 4.36
CA LEU A 74 10.54 14.36 5.30
C LEU A 74 11.95 14.10 4.75
N ILE A 75 12.21 14.51 3.51
CA ILE A 75 13.54 14.55 2.87
C ILE A 75 13.94 16.00 2.58
N PHE A 76 15.16 16.25 2.12
CA PHE A 76 15.56 17.61 1.71
C PHE A 76 14.63 18.13 0.61
N GLU A 77 14.20 19.38 0.72
CA GLU A 77 13.23 19.97 -0.21
C GLU A 77 13.72 19.88 -1.66
N SER A 78 14.98 20.24 -1.91
CA SER A 78 15.66 20.10 -3.22
C SER A 78 15.58 18.70 -3.82
N GLN A 79 15.66 17.66 -3.00
CA GLN A 79 15.54 16.27 -3.45
C GLN A 79 14.11 15.92 -3.84
N LEU A 80 13.13 16.44 -3.09
CA LEU A 80 11.72 16.29 -3.41
C LEU A 80 11.37 17.07 -4.69
N GLU A 81 11.86 18.30 -4.85
CA GLU A 81 11.66 19.12 -6.04
C GLU A 81 12.27 18.45 -7.29
N ASP A 82 13.47 17.86 -7.20
CA ASP A 82 14.10 17.08 -8.29
C ASP A 82 13.21 15.92 -8.77
N ALA A 83 12.59 15.21 -7.83
CA ALA A 83 11.62 14.16 -8.16
C ALA A 83 10.35 14.74 -8.79
N VAL A 84 9.74 15.77 -8.17
CA VAL A 84 8.52 16.41 -8.69
C VAL A 84 8.70 16.97 -10.11
N ASN A 85 9.88 17.47 -10.44
CA ASN A 85 10.20 17.96 -11.78
C ASN A 85 10.21 16.86 -12.87
N LYS A 86 10.14 15.57 -12.49
CA LYS A 86 9.94 14.46 -13.46
C LYS A 86 8.51 14.36 -13.98
N VAL A 87 7.53 14.88 -13.23
CA VAL A 87 6.10 14.81 -13.58
C VAL A 87 5.47 16.18 -13.81
N ALA A 88 5.98 17.22 -13.16
CA ALA A 88 5.44 18.58 -13.21
C ALA A 88 6.46 19.61 -13.72
N LYS A 89 5.96 20.75 -14.18
CA LYS A 89 6.77 21.92 -14.54
C LYS A 89 6.74 22.93 -13.40
N LYS A 90 7.91 23.36 -12.90
CA LYS A 90 7.99 24.46 -11.94
C LYS A 90 7.47 25.77 -12.58
N VAL A 91 6.58 26.45 -11.87
CA VAL A 91 6.04 27.77 -12.22
C VAL A 91 6.19 28.73 -11.03
N SER A 92 5.87 30.01 -11.21
CA SER A 92 6.11 31.05 -10.20
C SER A 92 5.40 30.81 -8.86
N ASN A 93 4.24 30.15 -8.89
CA ASN A 93 3.38 29.90 -7.74
C ASN A 93 3.25 28.41 -7.39
N GLY A 94 4.11 27.53 -7.92
CA GLY A 94 4.02 26.11 -7.61
C GLY A 94 4.53 25.18 -8.72
N TYR A 95 3.81 24.08 -8.92
CA TYR A 95 4.13 23.00 -9.84
C TYR A 95 2.95 22.67 -10.73
N GLU A 96 3.11 22.86 -12.03
CA GLU A 96 2.04 22.70 -13.01
C GLU A 96 2.04 21.29 -13.63
N ILE A 97 0.87 20.66 -13.63
CA ILE A 97 0.56 19.46 -14.42
C ILE A 97 -0.75 19.75 -15.15
N ASP A 98 -0.73 19.67 -16.48
CA ASP A 98 -1.94 19.82 -17.31
C ASP A 98 -2.76 21.07 -16.99
N ASN A 99 -2.08 22.22 -16.86
CA ASN A 99 -2.64 23.53 -16.49
C ASN A 99 -3.20 23.66 -15.06
N TYR A 100 -3.11 22.61 -14.24
CA TYR A 100 -3.40 22.70 -12.81
C TYR A 100 -2.10 22.95 -12.03
N VAL A 101 -2.12 23.92 -11.11
CA VAL A 101 -0.95 24.28 -10.29
C VAL A 101 -1.14 23.76 -8.87
N PHE A 102 -0.19 22.93 -8.43
CA PHE A 102 -0.03 22.53 -7.04
C PHE A 102 0.88 23.52 -6.32
N ASP A 103 0.43 24.06 -5.19
CA ASP A 103 1.14 25.11 -4.45
C ASP A 103 2.55 24.68 -3.97
N THR A 104 2.71 23.41 -3.58
CA THR A 104 3.97 22.88 -3.01
C THR A 104 4.28 21.48 -3.53
N ALA A 105 5.57 21.12 -3.52
CA ALA A 105 6.02 19.77 -3.89
C ALA A 105 5.43 18.69 -2.96
N PRO A 106 5.42 18.85 -1.61
CA PRO A 106 4.77 17.91 -0.72
C PRO A 106 3.28 17.69 -1.02
N ASN A 107 2.53 18.76 -1.32
CA ASN A 107 1.11 18.65 -1.64
C ASN A 107 0.90 17.86 -2.94
N LEU A 108 1.70 18.12 -3.98
CA LEU A 108 1.64 17.37 -5.24
C LEU A 108 1.87 15.87 -5.00
N VAL A 109 2.96 15.51 -4.29
CA VAL A 109 3.28 14.10 -4.00
C VAL A 109 2.15 13.44 -3.21
N ALA A 110 1.65 14.10 -2.16
CA ALA A 110 0.58 13.59 -1.34
C ALA A 110 -0.71 13.38 -2.14
N THR A 111 -1.10 14.34 -3.00
CA THR A 111 -2.30 14.24 -3.83
C THR A 111 -2.19 13.10 -4.84
N LEU A 112 -1.10 13.02 -5.63
CA LEU A 112 -0.96 11.94 -6.61
C LEU A 112 -0.98 10.56 -5.96
N ARG A 113 -0.28 10.40 -4.82
CA ARG A 113 -0.30 9.16 -4.04
C ARG A 113 -1.72 8.82 -3.58
N ASP A 114 -2.42 9.78 -3.00
CA ASP A 114 -3.78 9.59 -2.48
C ASP A 114 -4.72 9.10 -3.58
N LYS A 115 -4.65 9.72 -4.75
CA LYS A 115 -5.46 9.29 -5.90
C LYS A 115 -5.09 7.91 -6.41
N LEU A 116 -3.80 7.54 -6.43
CA LEU A 116 -3.37 6.17 -6.77
C LEU A 116 -3.89 5.15 -5.74
N ALA A 117 -3.79 5.46 -4.44
CA ALA A 117 -4.16 4.57 -3.33
C ALA A 117 -5.66 4.25 -3.27
N HIS A 118 -6.50 5.21 -3.64
CA HIS A 118 -7.96 5.09 -3.68
C HIS A 118 -8.50 4.72 -5.07
N GLY A 119 -7.62 4.53 -6.05
CA GLY A 119 -8.02 4.24 -7.43
C GLY A 119 -8.79 5.37 -8.12
N ASN A 120 -8.62 6.61 -7.64
CA ASN A 120 -9.31 7.81 -8.14
C ASN A 120 -8.67 8.35 -9.43
N TYR A 121 -8.53 7.46 -10.42
CA TYR A 121 -8.02 7.79 -11.75
C TYR A 121 -8.67 6.90 -12.81
N LEU A 122 -8.63 7.34 -14.07
CA LEU A 122 -9.06 6.56 -15.24
C LEU A 122 -7.88 6.29 -16.15
N ILE A 123 -7.86 5.12 -16.79
CA ILE A 123 -6.86 4.76 -17.80
C ILE A 123 -7.36 5.22 -19.17
N LYS A 124 -6.44 5.79 -19.97
CA LYS A 124 -6.70 6.32 -21.32
C LYS A 124 -5.61 5.87 -22.29
N ASN A 125 -5.93 5.91 -23.57
CA ASN A 125 -4.99 5.75 -24.69
C ASN A 125 -4.14 4.47 -24.58
N GLY A 126 -4.77 3.31 -24.45
CA GLY A 126 -4.06 2.03 -24.37
C GLY A 126 -3.08 1.99 -23.19
N GLY A 127 -3.50 2.44 -22.01
CA GLY A 127 -2.66 2.44 -20.81
C GLY A 127 -1.64 3.58 -20.70
N ASN A 128 -1.30 4.29 -21.78
CA ASN A 128 -0.18 5.24 -21.77
C ASN A 128 -0.45 6.52 -20.95
N LYS A 129 -1.73 6.88 -20.75
CA LYS A 129 -2.10 8.08 -19.97
C LYS A 129 -3.14 7.74 -18.92
N ILE A 130 -3.08 8.43 -17.79
CA ILE A 130 -4.13 8.38 -16.77
C ILE A 130 -4.69 9.76 -16.47
N THR A 131 -5.96 9.80 -16.08
CA THR A 131 -6.66 11.00 -15.65
C THR A 131 -6.93 10.89 -14.16
N PHE A 132 -6.33 11.76 -13.36
CA PHE A 132 -6.68 11.87 -11.95
C PHE A 132 -7.87 12.80 -11.76
N THR A 133 -8.79 12.43 -10.86
CA THR A 133 -9.83 13.34 -10.37
C THR A 133 -9.36 13.94 -9.05
N LEU A 134 -9.05 15.24 -9.04
CA LEU A 134 -8.40 15.92 -7.92
C LEU A 134 -9.37 16.26 -6.79
N ASP A 135 -10.60 16.61 -7.11
CA ASP A 135 -11.61 17.06 -6.15
C ASP A 135 -13.03 16.64 -6.56
N ASP A 136 -13.98 16.88 -5.65
CA ASP A 136 -15.40 16.59 -5.85
C ASP A 136 -16.06 17.52 -6.89
N ASN A 137 -15.41 18.62 -7.26
CA ASN A 137 -15.89 19.53 -8.31
C ASN A 137 -15.59 18.99 -9.71
N GLY A 138 -14.88 17.87 -9.82
CA GLY A 138 -14.52 17.24 -11.09
C GLY A 138 -13.28 17.85 -11.75
N THR A 139 -12.43 18.55 -11.00
CA THR A 139 -11.13 18.99 -11.51
C THR A 139 -10.30 17.77 -11.87
N THR A 140 -9.76 17.73 -13.10
CA THR A 140 -8.96 16.60 -13.57
C THR A 140 -7.61 17.06 -14.10
N ILE A 141 -6.63 16.17 -13.99
CA ILE A 141 -5.32 16.32 -14.63
C ILE A 141 -4.95 15.02 -15.34
N ASP A 142 -4.18 15.17 -16.40
CA ASP A 142 -3.90 14.10 -17.34
C ASP A 142 -2.38 13.85 -17.37
N VAL A 143 -1.93 12.67 -16.95
CA VAL A 143 -0.51 12.34 -16.74
C VAL A 143 -0.12 11.09 -17.52
N SER A 144 0.99 11.14 -18.27
CA SER A 144 1.54 9.95 -18.95
C SER A 144 2.18 8.98 -17.95
N VAL A 145 2.02 7.68 -18.16
CA VAL A 145 2.62 6.62 -17.34
C VAL A 145 4.15 6.74 -17.30
N ASP A 146 4.81 7.12 -18.39
CA ASP A 146 6.27 7.33 -18.40
C ASP A 146 6.76 8.39 -17.41
N LYS A 147 6.06 9.53 -17.34
CA LYS A 147 6.36 10.57 -16.35
C LYS A 147 6.16 10.07 -14.93
N LEU A 148 5.10 9.28 -14.69
CA LEU A 148 4.85 8.68 -13.39
C LEU A 148 5.93 7.68 -13.01
N VAL A 149 6.38 6.82 -13.94
CA VAL A 149 7.49 5.89 -13.68
C VAL A 149 8.76 6.66 -13.29
N ASN A 150 9.13 7.69 -14.05
CA ASN A 150 10.31 8.50 -13.75
C ASN A 150 10.20 9.21 -12.39
N PHE A 151 9.03 9.76 -12.09
CA PHE A 151 8.73 10.39 -10.80
C PHE A 151 8.84 9.38 -9.65
N THR A 152 8.20 8.22 -9.79
CA THR A 152 8.16 7.17 -8.77
C THR A 152 9.55 6.57 -8.52
N ILE A 153 10.32 6.23 -9.57
CA ILE A 153 11.70 5.74 -9.42
C ILE A 153 12.59 6.81 -8.76
N SER A 154 12.42 8.09 -9.13
CA SER A 154 13.15 9.18 -8.50
C SER A 154 12.82 9.29 -7.01
N LEU A 155 11.54 9.24 -6.64
CA LEU A 155 11.11 9.25 -5.23
C LEU A 155 11.65 8.05 -4.45
N THR A 156 11.57 6.85 -5.00
CA THR A 156 12.14 5.64 -4.39
C THR A 156 13.63 5.83 -4.14
N THR A 157 14.38 6.35 -5.12
CA THR A 157 15.81 6.61 -4.95
C THR A 157 16.08 7.57 -3.79
N LYS A 158 15.26 8.63 -3.62
CA LYS A 158 15.40 9.56 -2.49
C LYS A 158 14.98 8.93 -1.17
N TYR A 159 13.93 8.10 -1.17
CA TYR A 159 13.49 7.33 -0.01
C TYR A 159 14.63 6.46 0.53
N LEU A 160 15.31 5.72 -0.36
CA LEU A 160 16.46 4.88 -0.01
C LEU A 160 17.66 5.67 0.52
N GLN A 161 17.76 6.95 0.16
CA GLN A 161 18.83 7.86 0.56
C GLN A 161 18.43 8.79 1.71
N LYS A 162 17.23 8.61 2.30
CA LYS A 162 16.74 9.44 3.40
C LYS A 162 17.71 9.40 4.57
N GLN A 163 17.95 10.57 5.16
CA GLN A 163 18.83 10.74 6.31
C GLN A 163 18.17 11.66 7.33
N GLU A 164 18.44 11.43 8.61
CA GLU A 164 18.03 12.37 9.64
C GLU A 164 18.88 13.65 9.53
N PRO A 165 18.30 14.85 9.71
CA PRO A 165 19.08 16.08 9.67
C PRO A 165 20.19 16.13 10.71
N LYS A 166 20.02 15.48 11.86
CA LYS A 166 21.00 15.55 12.96
C LYS A 166 22.18 14.61 12.81
N ASN A 167 21.97 13.45 12.21
CA ASN A 167 22.96 12.38 12.11
C ASN A 167 22.85 11.69 10.75
N PHE A 168 23.99 11.40 10.14
CA PHE A 168 24.05 10.58 8.94
C PHE A 168 24.28 9.15 9.39
N HIS A 169 23.36 8.28 9.01
CA HIS A 169 23.35 6.88 9.35
C HIS A 169 23.52 6.04 8.09
N TYR A 170 24.56 5.21 8.09
CA TYR A 170 24.87 4.34 6.97
C TYR A 170 25.05 2.91 7.43
N GLN A 171 24.29 2.00 6.83
CA GLN A 171 24.40 0.57 7.07
C GLN A 171 24.87 -0.11 5.80
N THR A 172 25.75 -1.11 5.96
CA THR A 172 26.16 -1.96 4.84
C THR A 172 26.62 -3.33 5.33
N ILE A 173 26.74 -4.28 4.41
CA ILE A 173 27.26 -5.62 4.67
C ILE A 173 28.73 -5.71 4.27
N MET A 174 29.59 -5.95 5.25
CA MET A 174 31.01 -6.15 5.06
C MET A 174 31.33 -7.62 4.84
N LEU A 175 31.80 -7.98 3.65
CA LEU A 175 32.21 -9.34 3.32
C LEU A 175 33.72 -9.56 3.60
N ASN A 176 34.07 -9.78 4.88
CA ASN A 176 35.47 -9.88 5.35
C ASN A 176 36.35 -10.91 4.63
N LYS A 177 35.74 -11.90 3.99
CA LYS A 177 36.42 -13.03 3.33
C LYS A 177 36.02 -13.17 1.85
N ALA A 178 35.38 -12.15 1.28
CA ALA A 178 35.08 -12.14 -0.15
C ALA A 178 36.37 -11.93 -0.96
N ARG A 179 36.45 -12.64 -2.09
CA ARG A 179 37.46 -12.36 -3.12
C ARG A 179 37.06 -11.06 -3.83
N THR A 180 38.00 -10.14 -4.03
CA THR A 180 37.77 -8.89 -4.79
C THR A 180 38.20 -8.98 -6.25
N LYS A 181 38.90 -10.05 -6.64
CA LYS A 181 39.43 -10.28 -7.99
C LYS A 181 39.40 -11.77 -8.32
N GLY A 182 39.31 -12.10 -9.61
CA GLY A 182 39.35 -13.47 -10.12
C GLY A 182 37.99 -13.96 -10.61
N ASN A 183 37.88 -15.29 -10.75
CA ASN A 183 36.69 -15.92 -11.31
C ASN A 183 35.46 -15.82 -10.37
N PRO A 184 34.25 -15.79 -10.94
CA PRO A 184 33.00 -15.91 -10.18
C PRO A 184 32.98 -17.14 -9.26
N MET A 185 32.25 -17.03 -8.16
CA MET A 185 31.88 -18.16 -7.30
C MET A 185 30.97 -19.11 -8.07
N ASN A 186 31.35 -20.38 -8.12
CA ASN A 186 30.67 -21.40 -8.96
C ASN A 186 30.04 -22.52 -8.12
N SER A 187 30.16 -22.46 -6.80
CA SER A 187 29.60 -23.49 -5.92
C SER A 187 28.85 -22.88 -4.73
N LYS A 188 27.78 -23.56 -4.32
CA LYS A 188 27.00 -23.18 -3.13
C LYS A 188 27.88 -23.06 -1.88
N SER A 189 28.91 -23.90 -1.75
CA SER A 189 29.84 -23.90 -0.62
C SER A 189 30.70 -22.62 -0.56
N GLU A 190 31.21 -22.13 -1.69
CA GLU A 190 31.95 -20.87 -1.75
C GLU A 190 31.07 -19.69 -1.30
N VAL A 191 29.83 -19.63 -1.80
CA VAL A 191 28.88 -18.58 -1.45
C VAL A 191 28.56 -18.61 0.04
N LYS A 192 28.23 -19.79 0.60
CA LYS A 192 27.95 -19.94 2.04
C LYS A 192 29.13 -19.53 2.91
N TYR A 193 30.36 -19.81 2.49
CA TYR A 193 31.56 -19.40 3.23
C TYR A 193 31.68 -17.87 3.31
N VAL A 194 31.48 -17.16 2.20
CA VAL A 194 31.48 -15.69 2.17
C VAL A 194 30.36 -15.14 3.07
N CYS A 195 29.15 -15.68 2.95
CA CYS A 195 28.00 -15.21 3.73
C CYS A 195 28.19 -15.39 5.25
N LYS A 196 28.72 -16.54 5.69
CA LYS A 196 28.98 -16.81 7.12
C LYS A 196 29.99 -15.86 7.77
N ASN A 197 30.84 -15.21 6.96
CA ASN A 197 31.86 -14.27 7.43
C ASN A 197 31.45 -12.80 7.24
N ALA A 198 30.24 -12.56 6.74
CA ALA A 198 29.68 -11.23 6.59
C ALA A 198 29.42 -10.60 7.95
N LYS A 199 29.60 -9.28 8.04
CA LYS A 199 29.26 -8.47 9.22
C LYS A 199 28.40 -7.30 8.81
N LYS A 200 27.39 -6.99 9.61
CA LYS A 200 26.67 -5.72 9.48
C LYS A 200 27.55 -4.62 10.05
N ILE A 201 27.81 -3.59 9.25
CA ILE A 201 28.51 -2.40 9.67
C ILE A 201 27.52 -1.26 9.72
N THR A 202 27.48 -0.60 10.86
CA THR A 202 26.71 0.62 11.07
C THR A 202 27.71 1.75 11.25
N MET A 203 27.56 2.82 10.49
CA MET A 203 28.43 3.99 10.48
C MET A 203 27.57 5.22 10.77
N ASP A 204 27.99 6.00 11.76
CA ASP A 204 27.27 7.18 12.21
C ASP A 204 28.19 8.39 12.15
N PHE A 205 27.67 9.47 11.58
CA PHE A 205 28.36 10.74 11.48
C PHE A 205 27.51 11.86 12.05
N LYS A 206 28.13 12.72 12.84
CA LYS A 206 27.52 13.93 13.39
C LYS A 206 28.44 15.10 13.17
N ARG A 207 27.89 16.27 12.85
CA ARG A 207 28.72 17.48 12.73
C ARG A 207 29.32 17.87 14.07
N LYS A 208 30.62 18.19 14.07
CA LYS A 208 31.34 18.64 15.27
C LYS A 208 30.85 19.98 15.82
N ASP A 209 30.29 20.83 14.95
CA ASP A 209 29.74 22.13 15.33
C ASP A 209 28.33 22.06 15.91
N GLY A 210 27.75 20.86 16.03
CA GLY A 210 26.42 20.62 16.59
C GLY A 210 25.25 21.08 15.71
N LYS A 211 25.51 21.56 14.49
CA LYS A 211 24.47 21.93 13.53
C LYS A 211 23.91 20.70 12.82
N ASP A 212 22.74 20.86 12.20
CA ASP A 212 22.18 19.86 11.30
C ASP A 212 23.04 19.71 10.04
N LEU A 213 23.04 18.51 9.48
CA LEU A 213 23.63 18.15 8.20
C LEU A 213 22.94 18.92 7.08
N THR A 214 23.77 19.49 6.20
CA THR A 214 23.30 20.01 4.93
C THR A 214 23.16 18.88 3.91
N GLU A 215 22.37 19.09 2.85
CA GLU A 215 22.29 18.12 1.74
C GLU A 215 23.68 17.80 1.15
N LYS A 216 24.55 18.80 1.06
CA LYS A 216 25.94 18.62 0.59
C LYS A 216 26.75 17.70 1.52
N ASP A 217 26.53 17.79 2.83
CA ASP A 217 27.16 16.90 3.80
C ASP A 217 26.70 15.47 3.58
N VAL A 218 25.39 15.25 3.42
CA VAL A 218 24.80 13.93 3.18
C VAL A 218 25.33 13.31 1.88
N ILE A 219 25.35 14.07 0.77
CA ILE A 219 25.88 13.59 -0.51
C ILE A 219 27.35 13.19 -0.39
N ARG A 220 28.17 14.03 0.25
CA ARG A 220 29.60 13.76 0.46
C ARG A 220 29.80 12.50 1.31
N LEU A 221 29.10 12.38 2.44
CA LEU A 221 29.21 11.23 3.33
C LEU A 221 28.76 9.94 2.64
N TYR A 222 27.67 9.99 1.87
CA TYR A 222 27.21 8.86 1.08
C TYR A 222 28.25 8.41 0.05
N GLN A 223 28.85 9.35 -0.69
CA GLN A 223 29.92 9.06 -1.65
C GLN A 223 31.16 8.46 -0.98
N GLU A 224 31.55 8.96 0.20
CA GLU A 224 32.69 8.42 0.94
C GLU A 224 32.41 7.02 1.51
N CYS A 225 31.21 6.78 2.05
CA CYS A 225 30.82 5.46 2.55
C CYS A 225 30.69 4.43 1.41
N ARG A 226 30.16 4.86 0.25
CA ARG A 226 29.94 3.98 -0.91
C ARG A 226 31.19 3.30 -1.44
N LYS A 227 32.36 3.91 -1.24
CA LYS A 227 33.66 3.32 -1.60
C LYS A 227 33.92 1.97 -0.91
N TYR A 228 33.15 1.65 0.13
CA TYR A 228 33.36 0.49 1.00
C TYR A 228 32.13 -0.41 1.14
N ASN A 229 31.16 -0.34 0.23
CA ASN A 229 29.87 -1.01 0.37
C ASN A 229 29.94 -2.52 0.59
N THR A 230 30.64 -3.24 -0.28
CA THR A 230 30.61 -4.71 -0.31
C THR A 230 31.86 -5.31 0.33
N VAL A 231 32.99 -4.62 0.19
CA VAL A 231 34.28 -5.02 0.75
C VAL A 231 34.84 -3.88 1.58
N CYS A 232 34.48 -3.90 2.87
CA CYS A 232 34.99 -2.99 3.88
C CYS A 232 36.07 -3.69 4.71
N THR A 233 37.18 -3.02 5.01
CA THR A 233 38.22 -3.51 5.91
C THR A 233 38.35 -2.60 7.13
N SER A 234 39.12 -3.01 8.15
CA SER A 234 39.47 -2.09 9.26
C SER A 234 40.24 -0.87 8.79
N GLU A 235 41.11 -1.03 7.79
CA GLU A 235 41.87 0.07 7.18
C GLU A 235 40.95 1.05 6.47
N ALA A 236 40.00 0.55 5.67
CA ALA A 236 38.99 1.36 4.99
C ALA A 236 38.18 2.26 5.94
N LEU A 237 37.76 1.73 7.10
CA LEU A 237 37.04 2.54 8.10
C LEU A 237 37.91 3.62 8.74
N GLU A 238 39.21 3.36 8.92
CA GLU A 238 40.13 4.35 9.46
C GLU A 238 40.47 5.43 8.42
N ASP A 239 40.56 5.07 7.14
CA ASP A 239 40.71 6.03 6.05
C ASP A 239 39.45 6.92 5.93
N LEU A 240 38.26 6.33 6.05
CA LEU A 240 36.99 7.06 6.10
C LEU A 240 36.92 8.03 7.28
N ARG A 241 37.39 7.60 8.47
CA ARG A 241 37.50 8.46 9.65
C ARG A 241 38.38 9.67 9.36
N LYS A 242 39.58 9.45 8.81
CA LYS A 242 40.52 10.54 8.51
C LYS A 242 39.95 11.51 7.49
N ALA A 243 39.33 11.00 6.41
CA ALA A 243 38.76 11.79 5.32
C ALA A 243 37.60 12.71 5.76
N THR A 244 36.88 12.34 6.83
CA THR A 244 35.70 13.08 7.32
C THR A 244 35.96 13.84 8.63
N SER A 245 37.09 13.57 9.31
CA SER A 245 37.43 14.08 10.65
C SER A 245 37.44 15.60 10.79
N SER A 246 37.64 16.37 9.72
CA SER A 246 37.66 17.83 9.81
C SER A 246 36.27 18.43 10.07
N THR A 247 35.20 17.72 9.73
CA THR A 247 33.82 18.22 9.81
C THR A 247 32.94 17.37 10.73
N PHE A 248 33.21 16.07 10.80
CA PHE A 248 32.33 15.10 11.45
C PHE A 248 33.04 14.32 12.56
N ASP A 249 32.29 14.04 13.62
CA ASP A 249 32.56 12.93 14.52
C ASP A 249 32.05 11.65 13.86
N PHE A 250 32.88 10.60 13.86
CA PHE A 250 32.59 9.34 13.20
C PHE A 250 32.70 8.17 14.18
N THR A 251 31.60 7.43 14.32
CA THR A 251 31.54 6.18 15.06
C THR A 251 31.09 5.06 14.15
N TYR A 252 31.52 3.83 14.45
CA TYR A 252 31.00 2.67 13.75
C TYR A 252 30.85 1.48 14.70
N GLU A 253 29.92 0.60 14.36
CA GLU A 253 29.67 -0.66 15.03
C GLU A 253 29.79 -1.81 14.02
N ARG A 254 30.29 -2.96 14.47
CA ARG A 254 30.35 -4.19 13.66
C ARG A 254 29.61 -5.30 14.39
N LYS A 255 28.55 -5.80 13.79
CA LYS A 255 27.79 -6.95 14.33
C LYS A 255 27.96 -8.19 13.46
N PRO A 256 28.21 -9.37 14.07
CA PRO A 256 28.07 -10.61 13.33
C PRO A 256 26.62 -10.76 12.87
N ILE A 257 26.45 -11.46 11.76
CA ILE A 257 25.15 -11.72 11.18
C ILE A 257 24.69 -13.10 11.67
N THR A 258 23.56 -13.14 12.35
CA THR A 258 22.98 -14.34 12.95
C THR A 258 21.58 -14.60 12.41
N ASN A 259 21.12 -15.85 12.45
CA ASN A 259 19.76 -16.26 12.09
C ASN A 259 19.39 -16.06 10.60
N ILE A 260 20.36 -16.16 9.69
CA ILE A 260 20.10 -16.18 8.24
C ILE A 260 20.20 -17.60 7.70
N ASN A 261 19.24 -17.98 6.86
CA ASN A 261 19.36 -19.16 6.03
C ASN A 261 20.20 -18.86 4.78
N TYR A 262 21.51 -19.14 4.87
CA TYR A 262 22.45 -18.91 3.76
C TYR A 262 22.23 -19.81 2.54
N ASP A 263 21.40 -20.85 2.67
CA ASP A 263 21.09 -21.75 1.56
C ASP A 263 20.30 -21.01 0.47
N VAL A 264 19.39 -20.11 0.87
CA VAL A 264 18.61 -19.25 -0.04
C VAL A 264 19.54 -18.41 -0.93
N ILE A 265 20.57 -17.79 -0.32
CA ILE A 265 21.53 -16.96 -1.05
C ILE A 265 22.38 -17.80 -2.00
N SER A 266 22.84 -18.96 -1.53
CA SER A 266 23.66 -19.84 -2.36
C SER A 266 22.90 -20.43 -3.54
N ASP A 267 21.61 -20.68 -3.37
CA ASP A 267 20.76 -21.27 -4.39
C ASP A 267 20.41 -20.24 -5.45
N ALA A 268 19.99 -19.04 -5.05
CA ALA A 268 19.74 -17.94 -5.97
C ALA A 268 20.99 -17.60 -6.80
N LEU A 269 22.15 -17.46 -6.16
CA LEU A 269 23.35 -17.02 -6.86
C LEU A 269 23.90 -18.06 -7.85
N VAL A 270 23.76 -19.35 -7.54
CA VAL A 270 24.23 -20.45 -8.41
C VAL A 270 23.22 -20.78 -9.52
N ASN A 271 21.92 -20.72 -9.23
CA ASN A 271 20.89 -21.17 -10.17
C ASN A 271 20.33 -20.02 -11.03
N ASP A 272 20.11 -18.85 -10.43
CA ASP A 272 19.32 -17.76 -11.02
C ASP A 272 20.20 -16.60 -11.54
N CYS A 273 21.44 -16.47 -11.07
CA CYS A 273 22.34 -15.36 -11.43
C CYS A 273 23.46 -15.76 -12.39
N LYS A 274 23.11 -16.43 -13.48
CA LYS A 274 24.07 -16.88 -14.51
C LYS A 274 24.72 -15.68 -15.22
N GLY A 275 26.05 -15.69 -15.33
CA GLY A 275 26.82 -14.67 -16.05
C GLY A 275 27.26 -13.46 -15.22
N PHE A 276 26.97 -13.44 -13.91
CA PHE A 276 27.47 -12.40 -13.02
C PHE A 276 28.98 -12.55 -12.81
N ASP A 277 29.71 -11.44 -12.90
CA ASP A 277 31.10 -11.40 -12.44
C ASP A 277 31.20 -11.45 -10.91
N LEU A 278 32.42 -11.62 -10.39
CA LEU A 278 32.66 -11.75 -8.96
C LEU A 278 32.24 -10.51 -8.14
N GLU A 279 32.40 -9.31 -8.69
CA GLU A 279 32.03 -8.06 -8.01
C GLU A 279 30.51 -7.95 -7.86
N ASN A 280 29.80 -8.29 -8.92
CA ASN A 280 28.35 -8.34 -8.96
C ASN A 280 27.80 -9.43 -8.05
N GLN A 281 28.44 -10.60 -8.00
CA GLN A 281 28.08 -11.65 -7.03
C GLN A 281 28.27 -11.20 -5.58
N ASN A 282 29.38 -10.53 -5.25
CA ASN A 282 29.60 -9.98 -3.91
C ASN A 282 28.56 -8.92 -3.55
N THR A 283 28.21 -8.07 -4.50
CA THR A 283 27.16 -7.05 -4.34
C THR A 283 25.80 -7.69 -4.08
N LEU A 284 25.45 -8.72 -4.86
CA LEU A 284 24.22 -9.46 -4.67
C LEU A 284 24.18 -10.18 -3.32
N ILE A 285 25.28 -10.82 -2.89
CA ILE A 285 25.35 -11.46 -1.56
C ILE A 285 25.11 -10.44 -0.47
N ALA A 286 25.78 -9.29 -0.51
CA ALA A 286 25.61 -8.22 0.45
C ALA A 286 24.14 -7.74 0.49
N TYR A 287 23.54 -7.52 -0.68
CA TYR A 287 22.15 -7.12 -0.83
C TYR A 287 21.16 -8.15 -0.27
N MET A 288 21.33 -9.44 -0.62
CA MET A 288 20.45 -10.51 -0.13
C MET A 288 20.59 -10.71 1.38
N ILE A 289 21.80 -10.59 1.93
CA ILE A 289 22.03 -10.62 3.37
C ILE A 289 21.33 -9.43 4.04
N GLU A 290 21.46 -8.23 3.50
CA GLU A 290 20.78 -7.04 4.03
C GLU A 290 19.27 -7.22 4.06
N ASN A 291 18.68 -7.75 2.98
CA ASN A 291 17.25 -8.08 2.92
C ASN A 291 16.83 -9.12 3.96
N LEU A 292 17.66 -10.14 4.23
CA LEU A 292 17.36 -11.17 5.23
C LEU A 292 17.55 -10.70 6.68
N ILE A 293 18.30 -9.61 6.92
CA ILE A 293 18.46 -8.97 8.24
C ILE A 293 17.42 -7.86 8.45
N GLY A 294 17.02 -7.21 7.37
CA GLY A 294 16.11 -6.08 7.39
C GLY A 294 14.70 -6.51 7.78
N VAL A 295 14.33 -6.28 9.04
CA VAL A 295 12.94 -6.36 9.55
C VAL A 295 12.03 -5.26 8.93
N LYS A 296 12.37 -4.71 7.76
CA LYS A 296 11.55 -3.76 7.01
C LYS A 296 11.25 -4.34 5.62
N ASN A 297 10.24 -5.20 5.55
CA ASN A 297 9.76 -5.83 4.31
C ASN A 297 9.45 -4.79 3.22
N LEU A 298 8.99 -3.61 3.64
CA LEU A 298 8.72 -2.45 2.80
C LEU A 298 9.85 -2.09 1.81
N LEU A 299 11.12 -2.16 2.25
CA LEU A 299 12.28 -1.87 1.39
C LEU A 299 12.42 -2.93 0.30
N GLN A 300 12.31 -4.20 0.69
CA GLN A 300 12.47 -5.34 -0.22
C GLN A 300 11.36 -5.35 -1.29
N GLU A 301 10.12 -5.11 -0.88
CA GLU A 301 8.96 -5.02 -1.78
C GLU A 301 9.06 -3.85 -2.75
N THR A 302 9.50 -2.69 -2.25
CA THR A 302 9.71 -1.50 -3.08
C THR A 302 10.78 -1.76 -4.13
N MET A 303 11.89 -2.41 -3.73
CA MET A 303 12.96 -2.80 -4.66
C MET A 303 12.48 -3.83 -5.69
N ALA A 304 11.72 -4.84 -5.28
CA ALA A 304 11.13 -5.83 -6.19
C ALA A 304 10.21 -5.18 -7.23
N SER A 305 9.43 -4.18 -6.82
CA SER A 305 8.57 -3.42 -7.73
C SER A 305 9.40 -2.61 -8.74
N VAL A 306 10.53 -2.04 -8.32
CA VAL A 306 11.46 -1.34 -9.22
C VAL A 306 12.11 -2.34 -10.19
N SER A 307 12.59 -3.48 -9.72
CA SER A 307 13.12 -4.57 -10.57
C SER A 307 12.09 -5.00 -11.62
N ASN A 308 10.82 -5.15 -11.22
CA ASN A 308 9.73 -5.49 -12.12
C ASN A 308 9.48 -4.42 -13.19
N LEU A 309 9.54 -3.13 -12.83
CA LEU A 309 9.44 -2.03 -13.80
C LEU A 309 10.59 -2.05 -14.81
N GLU A 310 11.83 -2.31 -14.35
CA GLU A 310 13.01 -2.40 -15.20
C GLU A 310 12.95 -3.61 -16.15
N LEU A 311 12.51 -4.77 -15.64
CA LEU A 311 12.31 -5.98 -16.43
C LEU A 311 11.21 -5.78 -17.48
N LEU A 312 10.06 -5.20 -17.12
CA LEU A 312 8.99 -4.82 -18.06
C LEU A 312 9.51 -3.93 -19.19
N GLU A 313 10.22 -2.85 -18.85
CA GLU A 313 10.79 -1.94 -19.85
C GLU A 313 11.77 -2.67 -20.77
N THR A 314 12.56 -3.58 -20.20
CA THR A 314 13.59 -4.33 -20.89
C THR A 314 13.00 -5.31 -21.90
N ILE A 315 12.01 -6.13 -21.51
CA ILE A 315 11.34 -7.08 -22.43
C ILE A 315 10.55 -6.34 -23.51
N TYR A 316 9.91 -5.21 -23.16
CA TYR A 316 9.17 -4.40 -24.12
C TYR A 316 10.10 -3.75 -25.14
N LYS A 317 11.24 -3.17 -24.73
CA LYS A 317 12.22 -2.61 -25.67
C LYS A 317 12.86 -3.68 -26.55
N ALA A 318 13.11 -4.86 -26.00
CA ALA A 318 13.64 -6.00 -26.75
C ALA A 318 12.59 -6.64 -27.67
N GLN A 319 11.29 -6.34 -27.47
CA GLN A 319 10.15 -6.98 -28.11
C GLN A 319 10.24 -8.51 -28.02
N SER A 320 10.61 -9.01 -26.84
CA SER A 320 10.83 -10.43 -26.61
C SER A 320 10.67 -10.77 -25.13
N VAL A 321 10.04 -11.91 -24.87
CA VAL A 321 9.97 -12.54 -23.54
C VAL A 321 11.00 -13.65 -23.35
N ASP A 322 11.83 -13.94 -24.36
CA ASP A 322 12.94 -14.88 -24.21
C ASP A 322 14.09 -14.25 -23.44
N MET A 323 14.23 -14.61 -22.16
CA MET A 323 15.25 -14.05 -21.28
C MET A 323 16.69 -14.32 -21.74
N ASN A 324 16.94 -15.38 -22.52
CA ASN A 324 18.27 -15.61 -23.11
C ASN A 324 18.60 -14.60 -24.21
N TYR A 325 17.58 -14.10 -24.92
CA TYR A 325 17.73 -13.03 -25.90
C TYR A 325 17.79 -11.67 -25.21
N VAL A 326 16.82 -11.39 -24.33
CA VAL A 326 16.68 -10.12 -23.60
C VAL A 326 17.98 -9.77 -22.85
N SER A 327 18.54 -10.71 -22.08
CA SER A 327 19.79 -10.51 -21.33
C SER A 327 21.00 -10.21 -22.21
N LYS A 328 21.02 -10.67 -23.47
CA LYS A 328 22.10 -10.39 -24.43
C LYS A 328 21.94 -9.02 -25.11
N THR A 329 20.70 -8.57 -25.29
CA THR A 329 20.40 -7.31 -25.98
C THR A 329 20.66 -6.07 -25.13
N ILE A 330 20.64 -6.20 -23.80
CA ILE A 330 20.89 -5.08 -22.90
C ILE A 330 22.24 -5.27 -22.21
N LYS A 331 23.27 -4.64 -22.77
CA LYS A 331 24.58 -4.53 -22.11
C LYS A 331 24.42 -3.74 -20.81
N ASP A 332 25.07 -4.21 -19.75
CA ASP A 332 25.23 -3.52 -18.47
C ASP A 332 23.98 -3.41 -17.56
N LYS A 333 22.85 -4.05 -17.91
CA LYS A 333 21.71 -4.19 -16.98
C LYS A 333 21.65 -5.60 -16.39
N GLN A 334 21.65 -5.69 -15.06
CA GLN A 334 21.31 -6.91 -14.35
C GLN A 334 19.81 -6.97 -14.20
N ILE A 335 19.19 -8.03 -14.71
CA ILE A 335 17.74 -8.21 -14.65
C ILE A 335 17.43 -9.18 -13.52
N MET A 336 16.60 -8.76 -12.57
CA MET A 336 16.12 -9.62 -11.49
C MET A 336 14.70 -10.11 -11.80
N SER A 337 14.47 -11.41 -11.62
CA SER A 337 13.16 -12.08 -11.76
C SER A 337 12.99 -13.17 -10.69
N GLY A 338 13.40 -12.84 -9.46
CA GLY A 338 13.40 -13.66 -8.25
C GLY A 338 12.02 -14.15 -7.80
N ILE A 339 12.01 -15.01 -6.77
CA ILE A 339 10.79 -15.30 -5.98
C ILE A 339 10.17 -14.01 -5.43
N MET A 340 11.00 -13.01 -5.10
CA MET A 340 10.55 -11.73 -4.57
C MET A 340 9.86 -10.88 -5.65
N GLU A 341 10.43 -10.78 -6.85
CA GLU A 341 9.80 -10.12 -8.00
C GLU A 341 8.46 -10.77 -8.37
N LEU A 342 8.41 -12.12 -8.36
CA LEU A 342 7.18 -12.87 -8.60
C LEU A 342 6.15 -12.68 -7.46
N THR A 343 6.59 -12.66 -6.20
CA THR A 343 5.73 -12.35 -5.06
C THR A 343 5.12 -10.96 -5.19
N ASN A 344 5.95 -9.98 -5.54
CA ASN A 344 5.51 -8.61 -5.75
C ASN A 344 4.58 -8.45 -6.97
N ALA A 345 4.76 -9.25 -8.03
CA ALA A 345 3.80 -9.33 -9.13
C ALA A 345 2.44 -9.88 -8.64
N GLY A 346 2.43 -10.90 -7.79
CA GLY A 346 1.21 -11.39 -7.13
C GLY A 346 0.51 -10.34 -6.24
N ILE A 347 1.28 -9.58 -5.45
CA ILE A 347 0.75 -8.46 -4.66
C ILE A 347 0.15 -7.38 -5.57
N THR A 348 0.81 -7.07 -6.69
CA THR A 348 0.29 -6.15 -7.73
C THR A 348 -1.02 -6.68 -8.32
N LEU A 349 -1.06 -7.97 -8.66
CA LEU A 349 -2.27 -8.62 -9.17
C LEU A 349 -3.44 -8.53 -8.19
N PHE A 350 -3.19 -8.77 -6.88
CA PHE A 350 -4.18 -8.60 -5.83
C PHE A 350 -4.69 -7.15 -5.77
N GLN A 351 -3.79 -6.15 -5.76
CA GLN A 351 -4.18 -4.75 -5.68
C GLN A 351 -5.01 -4.28 -6.87
N THR A 352 -4.63 -4.69 -8.08
CA THR A 352 -5.37 -4.31 -9.29
C THR A 352 -6.77 -4.91 -9.32
N LEU A 353 -6.94 -6.13 -8.81
CA LEU A 353 -8.25 -6.78 -8.74
C LEU A 353 -9.13 -6.23 -7.61
N PHE A 354 -8.58 -6.12 -6.39
CA PHE A 354 -9.36 -5.85 -5.18
C PHE A 354 -9.28 -4.40 -4.68
N SER A 355 -8.17 -3.68 -4.88
CA SER A 355 -7.96 -2.36 -4.26
C SER A 355 -8.40 -1.20 -5.15
N TYR A 356 -8.15 -1.26 -6.46
CA TYR A 356 -8.37 -0.14 -7.39
C TYR A 356 -9.85 0.32 -7.49
N ALA A 357 -10.78 -0.61 -7.31
CA ALA A 357 -12.23 -0.33 -7.36
C ALA A 357 -12.92 -0.41 -5.99
N ASN A 358 -12.15 -0.61 -4.91
CA ASN A 358 -12.71 -0.91 -3.59
C ASN A 358 -13.58 0.23 -3.04
N ASP A 359 -13.08 1.46 -3.17
CA ASP A 359 -13.66 2.63 -2.51
C ASP A 359 -14.76 3.30 -3.36
N ASP A 360 -14.95 2.84 -4.61
CA ASP A 360 -15.97 3.33 -5.55
C ASP A 360 -16.88 2.22 -6.10
N VAL A 361 -16.40 1.39 -7.02
CA VAL A 361 -17.23 0.46 -7.82
C VAL A 361 -17.68 -0.76 -7.00
N TYR A 362 -16.85 -1.25 -6.08
CA TYR A 362 -17.20 -2.40 -5.23
C TYR A 362 -18.00 -2.01 -3.99
N LYS A 363 -18.07 -0.71 -3.68
CA LYS A 363 -18.75 -0.20 -2.50
C LYS A 363 -20.27 -0.40 -2.61
N ASN A 364 -20.88 -0.86 -1.53
CA ASN A 364 -22.33 -0.89 -1.39
C ASN A 364 -22.81 0.38 -0.66
N ASP A 365 -23.49 1.28 -1.37
CA ASP A 365 -24.02 2.52 -0.78
C ASP A 365 -25.26 2.29 0.10
N PHE A 366 -25.85 1.09 0.02
CA PHE A 366 -27.06 0.69 0.73
C PHE A 366 -26.79 -0.27 1.90
N GLU A 367 -25.55 -0.35 2.35
CA GLU A 367 -25.19 -1.21 3.48
C GLU A 367 -25.96 -0.82 4.75
N TYR A 368 -26.41 -1.82 5.51
CA TYR A 368 -27.29 -1.66 6.67
C TYR A 368 -28.64 -0.97 6.38
N GLN A 369 -29.02 -0.83 5.11
CA GLN A 369 -30.34 -0.34 4.68
C GLN A 369 -31.18 -1.49 4.10
N GLN A 370 -32.51 -1.36 4.11
CA GLN A 370 -33.42 -2.33 3.47
C GLN A 370 -33.52 -2.07 1.95
N ALA A 371 -32.39 -2.08 1.26
CA ALA A 371 -32.30 -1.90 -0.19
C ALA A 371 -31.37 -2.95 -0.81
N THR A 372 -31.54 -3.20 -2.11
CA THR A 372 -30.69 -4.13 -2.86
C THR A 372 -29.27 -3.58 -2.94
N SER A 373 -28.26 -4.43 -2.69
CA SER A 373 -26.85 -4.06 -2.84
C SER A 373 -26.56 -3.58 -4.27
N ASN A 374 -25.86 -2.45 -4.39
CA ASN A 374 -25.30 -1.97 -5.65
C ASN A 374 -23.79 -2.25 -5.79
N GLY A 375 -23.16 -2.78 -4.74
CA GLY A 375 -21.73 -3.11 -4.70
C GLY A 375 -21.42 -4.59 -4.94
N LEU A 376 -20.14 -4.93 -4.85
CA LEU A 376 -19.65 -6.30 -5.00
C LEU A 376 -20.17 -7.20 -3.86
N ASP A 377 -20.73 -8.35 -4.22
CA ASP A 377 -21.13 -9.35 -3.24
C ASP A 377 -19.93 -10.21 -2.81
N TYR A 378 -19.21 -9.74 -1.79
CA TYR A 378 -18.08 -10.45 -1.19
C TYR A 378 -18.41 -11.87 -0.70
N SER A 379 -19.68 -12.21 -0.46
CA SER A 379 -20.05 -13.57 -0.01
C SER A 379 -19.74 -14.64 -1.07
N LYS A 380 -19.68 -14.25 -2.35
CA LYS A 380 -19.38 -15.13 -3.48
C LYS A 380 -17.89 -15.46 -3.61
N LEU A 381 -17.00 -14.64 -3.06
CA LEU A 381 -15.55 -14.83 -3.20
C LEU A 381 -15.09 -16.12 -2.53
N ASP A 382 -14.18 -16.86 -3.15
CA ASP A 382 -13.53 -18.01 -2.53
C ASP A 382 -12.19 -17.61 -1.90
N LEU A 383 -12.16 -17.64 -0.56
CA LEU A 383 -10.96 -17.32 0.23
C LEU A 383 -10.40 -18.57 0.93
N SER A 384 -10.79 -19.78 0.50
CA SER A 384 -10.44 -21.03 1.20
C SER A 384 -8.94 -21.32 1.26
N TYR A 385 -8.16 -20.73 0.35
CA TYR A 385 -6.70 -20.82 0.35
C TYR A 385 -6.02 -20.03 1.47
N LEU A 386 -6.70 -19.04 2.06
CA LEU A 386 -6.16 -18.24 3.15
C LEU A 386 -6.32 -18.98 4.48
N ASN A 387 -5.21 -19.13 5.20
CA ASN A 387 -5.25 -19.51 6.60
C ASN A 387 -5.34 -18.25 7.46
N VAL A 388 -6.58 -17.84 7.78
CA VAL A 388 -6.88 -16.66 8.61
C VAL A 388 -7.01 -17.09 10.07
N THR A 389 -6.11 -16.63 10.93
CA THR A 389 -6.11 -16.91 12.37
C THR A 389 -6.75 -15.79 13.17
N LEU A 390 -6.71 -14.55 12.67
CA LEU A 390 -7.33 -13.40 13.30
C LEU A 390 -7.92 -12.44 12.27
N TYR A 391 -9.14 -11.97 12.51
CA TYR A 391 -9.76 -10.88 11.79
C TYR A 391 -10.73 -10.13 12.71
N SER A 392 -11.06 -8.89 12.32
CA SER A 392 -12.08 -8.10 13.00
C SER A 392 -13.07 -7.54 11.98
N THR A 393 -14.36 -7.65 12.28
CA THR A 393 -15.41 -6.98 11.51
C THR A 393 -15.70 -5.63 12.14
N ASP A 394 -15.96 -4.62 11.31
CA ASP A 394 -16.38 -3.30 11.80
C ASP A 394 -17.77 -3.40 12.43
N LYS A 395 -17.84 -3.21 13.75
CA LYS A 395 -19.09 -3.19 14.53
C LYS A 395 -19.66 -1.79 14.71
N SER A 396 -18.92 -0.76 14.27
CA SER A 396 -19.30 0.64 14.45
C SER A 396 -20.71 0.99 13.94
N PRO A 397 -21.24 0.40 12.85
CA PRO A 397 -22.59 0.74 12.39
C PRO A 397 -23.67 0.30 13.39
N VAL A 398 -23.56 -0.93 13.92
CA VAL A 398 -24.52 -1.47 14.89
C VAL A 398 -24.38 -0.78 16.25
N ASP A 399 -23.15 -0.54 16.69
CA ASP A 399 -22.86 0.16 17.94
C ASP A 399 -23.39 1.61 17.89
N THR A 400 -23.25 2.29 16.75
CA THR A 400 -23.81 3.64 16.54
C THR A 400 -25.33 3.64 16.66
N CYS A 401 -26.01 2.69 16.01
CA CYS A 401 -27.47 2.55 16.14
C CYS A 401 -27.89 2.23 17.58
N LEU A 402 -27.12 1.41 18.30
CA LEU A 402 -27.38 1.09 19.71
C LEU A 402 -27.27 2.33 20.59
N GLU A 403 -26.23 3.15 20.40
CA GLU A 403 -26.06 4.40 21.13
C GLU A 403 -27.20 5.39 20.88
N GLN A 404 -27.63 5.53 19.62
CA GLN A 404 -28.75 6.40 19.23
C GLN A 404 -30.07 5.92 19.85
N LYS A 405 -30.32 4.61 19.84
CA LYS A 405 -31.44 3.98 20.54
C LYS A 405 -31.41 4.29 22.04
N GLN A 406 -30.28 4.06 22.71
CA GLN A 406 -30.15 4.34 24.16
C GLN A 406 -30.37 5.82 24.50
N LYS A 407 -29.92 6.74 23.64
CA LYS A 407 -30.17 8.19 23.78
C LYS A 407 -31.66 8.51 23.63
N ALA A 408 -32.34 7.95 22.64
CA ALA A 408 -33.77 8.14 22.42
C ALA A 408 -34.62 7.56 23.56
N ASP A 409 -34.29 6.35 24.04
CA ASP A 409 -34.94 5.71 25.18
C ASP A 409 -34.87 6.57 26.45
N LYS A 410 -33.68 7.12 26.75
CA LYS A 410 -33.48 8.03 27.89
C LYS A 410 -34.30 9.31 27.74
N ALA A 411 -34.33 9.90 26.55
CA ALA A 411 -35.10 11.11 26.29
C ALA A 411 -36.61 10.88 26.47
N TYR A 412 -37.14 9.77 25.96
CA TYR A 412 -38.54 9.39 26.12
C TYR A 412 -38.90 9.10 27.59
N ALA A 413 -38.07 8.34 28.30
CA ALA A 413 -38.30 8.08 29.73
C ALA A 413 -38.27 9.37 30.57
N ASN A 414 -37.41 10.33 30.23
CA ASN A 414 -37.32 11.61 30.92
C ASN A 414 -38.57 12.48 30.72
N ILE A 415 -39.09 12.60 29.49
CA ILE A 415 -40.30 13.39 29.25
C ILE A 415 -41.51 12.76 29.96
N GLN A 416 -41.61 11.42 30.00
CA GLN A 416 -42.64 10.72 30.76
C GLN A 416 -42.57 11.02 32.26
N LYS A 417 -41.36 11.05 32.85
CA LYS A 417 -41.16 11.43 34.26
C LYS A 417 -41.58 12.87 34.54
N VAL A 418 -41.24 13.81 33.65
CA VAL A 418 -41.62 15.23 33.78
C VAL A 418 -43.14 15.39 33.73
N ILE A 419 -43.80 14.73 32.77
CA ILE A 419 -45.25 14.71 32.64
C ILE A 419 -45.91 14.13 33.90
N ALA A 420 -45.43 12.98 34.39
CA ALA A 420 -45.97 12.33 35.59
C ALA A 420 -45.92 13.26 36.82
N LYS A 421 -44.79 13.97 37.01
CA LYS A 421 -44.64 14.95 38.10
C LYS A 421 -45.59 16.14 37.95
N LEU A 422 -45.81 16.62 36.72
CA LEU A 422 -46.77 17.70 36.45
C LEU A 422 -48.22 17.27 36.67
N VAL A 423 -48.57 16.02 36.33
CA VAL A 423 -49.89 15.44 36.64
C VAL A 423 -50.10 15.34 38.15
N GLU A 424 -49.08 14.92 38.92
CA GLU A 424 -49.17 14.91 40.38
C GLU A 424 -49.40 16.32 40.96
N ASN A 425 -48.69 17.33 40.43
CA ASN A 425 -48.88 18.73 40.82
C ASN A 425 -50.27 19.26 40.42
N GLN A 426 -50.80 18.83 39.27
CA GLN A 426 -52.15 19.15 38.83
C GLN A 426 -53.18 18.65 39.85
N ASN A 427 -53.04 17.40 40.31
CA ASN A 427 -53.92 16.81 41.32
C ASN A 427 -53.90 17.58 42.64
N LYS A 428 -52.72 18.05 43.07
CA LYS A 428 -52.58 18.91 44.27
C LYS A 428 -53.24 20.28 44.08
N ALA A 429 -53.11 20.88 42.89
CA ALA A 429 -53.74 22.16 42.55
C ALA A 429 -55.27 22.05 42.48
N LEU A 430 -55.78 20.92 41.97
CA LEU A 430 -57.21 20.58 41.98
C LEU A 430 -57.75 20.44 43.41
N ALA A 431 -57.04 19.72 44.27
CA ALA A 431 -57.43 19.55 45.69
C ALA A 431 -57.46 20.88 46.48
N SER A 432 -56.73 21.89 46.03
CA SER A 432 -56.66 23.22 46.66
C SER A 432 -57.45 24.31 45.93
N ASN A 433 -58.25 23.96 44.91
CA ASN A 433 -59.04 24.91 44.09
C ASN A 433 -58.25 26.09 43.49
N ASN A 434 -56.96 25.89 43.20
CA ASN A 434 -56.11 26.93 42.61
C ASN A 434 -56.25 26.98 41.08
N ASN A 435 -57.29 27.67 40.59
CA ASN A 435 -57.63 27.74 39.16
C ASN A 435 -56.52 28.33 38.28
N GLN A 436 -55.72 29.27 38.80
CA GLN A 436 -54.61 29.86 38.04
C GLN A 436 -53.47 28.85 37.83
N ALA A 437 -53.13 28.08 38.87
CA ALA A 437 -52.14 27.01 38.77
C ALA A 437 -52.61 25.90 37.81
N ILE A 438 -53.89 25.51 37.87
CA ILE A 438 -54.49 24.51 36.97
C ILE A 438 -54.35 24.94 35.50
N SER A 439 -54.70 26.19 35.18
CA SER A 439 -54.59 26.70 33.79
C SER A 439 -53.15 26.66 33.27
N SER A 440 -52.18 27.11 34.07
CA SER A 440 -50.76 27.09 33.70
C SER A 440 -50.23 25.66 33.52
N ILE A 441 -50.61 24.73 34.41
CA ILE A 441 -50.21 23.32 34.31
C ILE A 441 -50.83 22.67 33.05
N ASN A 442 -52.09 22.96 32.72
CA ASN A 442 -52.74 22.45 31.51
C ASN A 442 -52.03 22.89 30.23
N GLN A 443 -51.63 24.16 30.15
CA GLN A 443 -50.85 24.66 29.01
C GLN A 443 -49.50 23.94 28.89
N ALA A 444 -48.77 23.81 30.01
CA ALA A 444 -47.49 23.10 30.05
C ALA A 444 -47.63 21.62 29.63
N LEU A 445 -48.65 20.91 30.15
CA LEU A 445 -48.95 19.53 29.79
C LEU A 445 -49.26 19.40 28.30
N SER A 446 -50.02 20.32 27.71
CA SER A 446 -50.33 20.27 26.28
C SER A 446 -49.07 20.35 25.41
N LYS A 447 -48.08 21.16 25.80
CA LYS A 447 -46.79 21.29 25.11
C LYS A 447 -45.96 20.02 25.28
N LEU A 448 -45.86 19.52 26.51
CA LEU A 448 -45.06 18.32 26.82
C LEU A 448 -45.63 17.06 26.17
N ARG A 449 -46.96 16.94 26.02
CA ARG A 449 -47.58 15.80 25.30
C ARG A 449 -47.24 15.79 23.81
N LYS A 450 -47.17 16.95 23.17
CA LYS A 450 -46.68 17.06 21.78
C LYS A 450 -45.22 16.66 21.68
N GLU A 451 -44.40 17.10 22.63
CA GLU A 451 -42.99 16.72 22.69
C GLU A 451 -42.80 15.22 22.97
N GLU A 452 -43.59 14.62 23.87
CA GLU A 452 -43.61 13.18 24.14
C GLU A 452 -43.92 12.39 22.87
N GLN A 453 -44.88 12.83 22.06
CA GLN A 453 -45.20 12.19 20.79
C GLN A 453 -44.01 12.23 19.82
N ILE A 454 -43.29 13.36 19.72
CA ILE A 454 -42.06 13.45 18.91
C ILE A 454 -41.00 12.48 19.43
N LYS A 455 -40.76 12.46 20.75
CA LYS A 455 -39.78 11.55 21.36
C LYS A 455 -40.14 10.08 21.22
N LEU A 456 -41.44 9.75 21.21
CA LEU A 456 -41.90 8.39 20.93
C LEU A 456 -41.62 7.99 19.48
N GLN A 457 -41.85 8.89 18.52
CA GLN A 457 -41.52 8.64 17.11
C GLN A 457 -40.01 8.48 16.91
N ASP A 458 -39.20 9.35 17.52
CA ASP A 458 -37.73 9.24 17.51
C ASP A 458 -37.28 7.87 18.05
N LYS A 459 -37.85 7.44 19.19
CA LYS A 459 -37.57 6.14 19.78
C LYS A 459 -37.91 4.98 18.82
N ILE A 460 -39.12 4.97 18.27
CA ILE A 460 -39.57 3.92 17.33
C ILE A 460 -38.66 3.86 16.10
N LYS A 461 -38.24 5.02 15.58
CA LYS A 461 -37.30 5.13 14.47
C LYS A 461 -35.95 4.49 14.83
N CYS A 462 -35.32 4.92 15.92
CA CYS A 462 -34.03 4.36 16.35
C CYS A 462 -34.11 2.86 16.66
N ASP A 463 -35.22 2.38 17.25
CA ASP A 463 -35.48 0.96 17.47
C ASP A 463 -35.51 0.18 16.15
N THR A 464 -36.19 0.74 15.14
CA THR A 464 -36.28 0.15 13.80
C THR A 464 -34.92 0.11 13.11
N GLU A 465 -34.16 1.21 13.15
CA GLU A 465 -32.81 1.31 12.57
C GLU A 465 -31.85 0.31 13.21
N TYR A 466 -31.84 0.21 14.55
CA TYR A 466 -31.02 -0.78 15.26
C TYR A 466 -31.39 -2.22 14.90
N ASN A 467 -32.68 -2.56 14.87
CA ASN A 467 -33.11 -3.90 14.51
C ASN A 467 -32.75 -4.25 13.06
N ASN A 468 -32.89 -3.29 12.14
CA ASN A 468 -32.48 -3.45 10.75
C ASN A 468 -30.98 -3.70 10.63
N ALA A 469 -30.16 -2.94 11.37
CA ALA A 469 -28.72 -3.11 11.38
C ALA A 469 -28.30 -4.49 11.90
N CYS A 470 -28.88 -4.96 13.01
CA CYS A 470 -28.64 -6.31 13.53
C CYS A 470 -29.09 -7.40 12.55
N MET A 471 -30.24 -7.24 11.89
CA MET A 471 -30.71 -8.19 10.88
C MET A 471 -29.79 -8.22 9.66
N TYR A 472 -29.30 -7.05 9.22
CA TYR A 472 -28.34 -6.96 8.12
C TYR A 472 -27.05 -7.72 8.44
N GLU A 473 -26.45 -7.50 9.62
CA GLU A 473 -25.22 -8.18 10.04
C GLU A 473 -25.40 -9.70 10.10
N LYS A 474 -26.54 -10.16 10.65
CA LYS A 474 -26.87 -11.59 10.72
C LYS A 474 -27.01 -12.21 9.33
N ASN A 475 -27.74 -11.56 8.44
CA ASN A 475 -28.07 -12.10 7.11
C ASN A 475 -26.90 -12.01 6.12
N ASN A 476 -25.96 -11.08 6.34
CA ASN A 476 -24.83 -10.81 5.44
C ASN A 476 -23.48 -11.12 6.08
N SER A 477 -23.44 -12.01 7.08
CA SER A 477 -22.22 -12.33 7.83
C SER A 477 -21.05 -12.77 6.95
N ALA A 478 -21.29 -13.65 5.97
CA ALA A 478 -20.27 -14.11 5.02
C ALA A 478 -19.70 -12.96 4.17
N HIS A 479 -20.56 -12.05 3.71
CA HIS A 479 -20.15 -10.85 2.98
C HIS A 479 -19.26 -9.96 3.85
N LEU A 480 -19.69 -9.66 5.08
CA LEU A 480 -18.96 -8.79 6.00
C LEU A 480 -17.59 -9.37 6.40
N ILE A 481 -17.51 -10.68 6.65
CA ILE A 481 -16.27 -11.37 6.99
C ILE A 481 -15.30 -11.35 5.80
N LYS A 482 -15.73 -11.79 4.62
CA LYS A 482 -14.85 -11.86 3.44
C LYS A 482 -14.37 -10.48 3.01
N ARG A 483 -15.23 -9.47 3.09
CA ARG A 483 -14.83 -8.07 2.87
C ARG A 483 -13.82 -7.58 3.89
N SER A 484 -14.01 -7.89 5.18
CA SER A 484 -13.05 -7.55 6.22
C SER A 484 -11.68 -8.17 5.94
N ILE A 485 -11.62 -9.45 5.54
CA ILE A 485 -10.37 -10.13 5.20
C ILE A 485 -9.67 -9.45 4.02
N ILE A 486 -10.38 -9.18 2.91
CA ILE A 486 -9.82 -8.49 1.74
C ILE A 486 -9.30 -7.10 2.11
N ASN A 487 -10.08 -6.31 2.86
CA ASN A 487 -9.66 -4.98 3.31
C ASN A 487 -8.45 -5.05 4.25
N SER A 488 -8.36 -6.08 5.11
CA SER A 488 -7.22 -6.25 6.00
C SER A 488 -5.95 -6.59 5.23
N ILE A 489 -6.02 -7.47 4.22
CA ILE A 489 -4.89 -7.75 3.32
C ILE A 489 -4.48 -6.48 2.57
N ARG A 490 -5.44 -5.71 2.04
CA ARG A 490 -5.17 -4.41 1.40
C ARG A 490 -4.44 -3.45 2.34
N ASN A 491 -4.88 -3.35 3.60
CA ASN A 491 -4.24 -2.50 4.60
C ASN A 491 -2.84 -2.99 4.93
N CYS A 492 -2.65 -4.30 5.10
CA CYS A 492 -1.33 -4.90 5.28
C CYS A 492 -0.38 -4.48 4.17
N ILE A 493 -0.81 -4.59 2.90
CA ILE A 493 0.01 -4.19 1.76
C ILE A 493 0.25 -2.67 1.75
N ALA A 494 -0.78 -1.86 2.00
CA ALA A 494 -0.68 -0.40 1.97
C ALA A 494 0.26 0.18 3.05
N HIS A 495 0.45 -0.53 4.16
CA HIS A 495 1.33 -0.16 5.27
C HIS A 495 2.65 -0.96 5.33
N GLY A 496 2.87 -1.92 4.42
CA GLY A 496 4.04 -2.82 4.46
C GLY A 496 4.04 -3.83 5.62
N ASN A 497 2.85 -4.10 6.16
CA ASN A 497 2.55 -4.98 7.28
C ASN A 497 2.37 -6.44 6.79
N TYR A 498 3.29 -6.91 5.95
CA TYR A 498 3.37 -8.29 5.50
C TYR A 498 4.84 -8.71 5.30
N HIS A 499 5.12 -10.01 5.26
CA HIS A 499 6.46 -10.54 5.00
C HIS A 499 6.42 -11.86 4.24
N VAL A 500 7.53 -12.17 3.56
CA VAL A 500 7.69 -13.40 2.77
C VAL A 500 8.62 -14.35 3.50
N LYS A 501 8.08 -15.50 3.91
CA LYS A 501 8.86 -16.60 4.46
C LYS A 501 9.28 -17.52 3.31
N TYR A 502 10.56 -17.48 2.95
CA TYR A 502 11.13 -18.29 1.88
C TYR A 502 11.16 -19.78 2.24
N GLY A 503 10.62 -20.58 1.33
CA GLY A 503 10.77 -22.02 1.33
C GLY A 503 11.92 -22.50 0.44
N ALA A 504 12.12 -23.82 0.36
CA ALA A 504 13.12 -24.41 -0.55
C ALA A 504 12.67 -24.31 -2.01
N GLU A 505 11.36 -24.47 -2.25
CA GLU A 505 10.72 -24.30 -3.55
C GLU A 505 9.69 -23.15 -3.53
N LEU A 506 9.21 -22.73 -4.70
CA LEU A 506 8.17 -21.70 -4.81
C LEU A 506 6.90 -22.12 -4.06
N SER A 507 6.54 -23.41 -4.15
CA SER A 507 5.43 -24.04 -3.44
C SER A 507 5.62 -24.14 -1.94
N ASP A 508 6.76 -23.74 -1.39
CA ASP A 508 7.01 -23.69 0.06
C ASP A 508 7.06 -22.23 0.56
N THR A 509 7.03 -21.25 -0.35
CA THR A 509 7.10 -19.84 -0.01
C THR A 509 5.75 -19.36 0.50
N THR A 510 5.74 -18.76 1.69
CA THR A 510 4.51 -18.31 2.37
C THR A 510 4.53 -16.79 2.51
N ILE A 511 3.42 -16.14 2.17
CA ILE A 511 3.17 -14.73 2.50
C ILE A 511 2.42 -14.68 3.82
N ILE A 512 2.89 -13.86 4.74
CA ILE A 512 2.30 -13.66 6.07
C ILE A 512 1.87 -12.20 6.18
N PHE A 513 0.60 -11.97 6.47
CA PHE A 513 -0.01 -10.65 6.65
C PHE A 513 -0.33 -10.45 8.13
N GLU A 514 0.17 -9.37 8.72
CA GLU A 514 0.02 -9.07 10.15
C GLU A 514 -0.23 -7.58 10.33
N ASP A 515 -1.46 -7.19 10.66
CA ASP A 515 -1.78 -5.78 10.89
C ASP A 515 -1.81 -5.46 12.39
N ILE A 516 -1.13 -4.39 12.77
CA ILE A 516 -1.05 -3.91 14.15
C ILE A 516 -1.65 -2.51 14.24
N HIS A 517 -2.76 -2.39 14.94
CA HIS A 517 -3.39 -1.11 15.23
C HIS A 517 -3.32 -0.81 16.72
N ASN A 518 -2.80 0.37 17.09
CA ASN A 518 -2.59 0.78 18.49
C ASN A 518 -1.88 -0.30 19.34
N GLU A 519 -0.76 -0.83 18.83
CA GLU A 519 0.05 -1.88 19.48
C GLU A 519 -0.65 -3.23 19.67
N LYS A 520 -1.83 -3.42 19.05
CA LYS A 520 -2.58 -4.67 19.11
C LYS A 520 -2.68 -5.31 17.72
N LEU A 521 -2.35 -6.60 17.63
CA LEU A 521 -2.61 -7.40 16.43
C LEU A 521 -4.12 -7.42 16.15
N THR A 522 -4.53 -6.97 14.98
CA THR A 522 -5.93 -6.84 14.55
C THR A 522 -6.30 -7.75 13.37
N PHE A 523 -5.29 -8.24 12.65
CA PHE A 523 -5.45 -9.20 11.56
C PHE A 523 -4.20 -10.07 11.46
N GLU A 524 -4.40 -11.35 11.19
CA GLU A 524 -3.33 -12.31 10.92
C GLU A 524 -3.84 -13.35 9.91
N ALA A 525 -3.10 -13.48 8.81
CA ALA A 525 -3.35 -14.51 7.81
C ALA A 525 -2.05 -14.94 7.14
N ASN A 526 -1.99 -16.20 6.71
CA ASN A 526 -0.91 -16.71 5.90
C ASN A 526 -1.44 -17.50 4.71
N ILE A 527 -0.67 -17.52 3.63
CA ILE A 527 -1.02 -18.21 2.38
C ILE A 527 0.25 -18.60 1.63
N ASN A 528 0.23 -19.77 1.00
CA ASN A 528 1.27 -20.15 0.08
C ASN A 528 1.27 -19.23 -1.15
N PHE A 529 2.43 -18.91 -1.70
CA PHE A 529 2.49 -18.03 -2.87
C PHE A 529 1.70 -18.57 -4.08
N ALA A 530 1.78 -19.86 -4.39
CA ALA A 530 1.04 -20.44 -5.50
C ALA A 530 -0.48 -20.37 -5.26
N ASP A 531 -0.91 -20.66 -4.03
CA ASP A 531 -2.30 -20.55 -3.62
C ASP A 531 -2.81 -19.11 -3.63
N PHE A 532 -1.94 -18.13 -3.36
CA PHE A 532 -2.30 -16.71 -3.44
C PHE A 532 -2.66 -16.29 -4.87
N ILE A 533 -1.86 -16.69 -5.86
CA ILE A 533 -2.16 -16.45 -7.27
C ILE A 533 -3.43 -17.20 -7.69
N ASN A 534 -3.57 -18.46 -7.31
CA ASN A 534 -4.75 -19.28 -7.63
C ASN A 534 -6.04 -18.71 -7.03
N MET A 535 -5.98 -18.25 -5.77
CA MET A 535 -7.10 -17.56 -5.12
C MET A 535 -7.51 -16.32 -5.91
N ILE A 536 -6.56 -15.51 -6.39
CA ILE A 536 -6.87 -14.32 -7.19
C ILE A 536 -7.53 -14.72 -8.51
N TYR A 537 -7.01 -15.72 -9.23
CA TYR A 537 -7.60 -16.20 -10.48
C TYR A 537 -9.00 -16.80 -10.30
N GLN A 538 -9.26 -17.56 -9.24
CA GLN A 538 -10.60 -18.08 -8.98
C GLN A 538 -11.63 -16.98 -8.73
N ASN A 539 -11.20 -15.88 -8.09
CA ASN A 539 -12.07 -14.75 -7.81
C ASN A 539 -12.22 -13.77 -8.99
N GLU A 540 -11.35 -13.85 -10.00
CA GLU A 540 -11.40 -12.97 -11.17
C GLU A 540 -12.74 -13.08 -11.91
N GLN A 541 -13.29 -14.30 -12.01
CA GLN A 541 -14.54 -14.55 -12.73
C GLN A 541 -15.71 -13.86 -12.02
N ILE A 542 -15.78 -13.96 -10.70
CA ILE A 542 -16.86 -13.37 -9.89
C ILE A 542 -16.88 -11.85 -10.07
N ILE A 543 -15.69 -11.23 -10.07
CA ILE A 543 -15.56 -9.78 -10.26
C ILE A 543 -15.89 -9.40 -11.70
N SER A 544 -15.42 -10.16 -12.68
CA SER A 544 -15.71 -9.91 -14.10
C SER A 544 -17.21 -9.96 -14.38
N GLU A 545 -17.91 -10.98 -13.88
CA GLU A 545 -19.36 -11.10 -13.99
C GLU A 545 -20.10 -9.93 -13.33
N PHE A 546 -19.62 -9.46 -12.17
CA PHE A 546 -20.17 -8.28 -11.50
C PHE A 546 -20.02 -7.02 -12.39
N LEU A 547 -18.84 -6.79 -12.95
CA LEU A 547 -18.55 -5.65 -13.82
C LEU A 547 -19.36 -5.67 -15.13
N ASP A 548 -19.55 -6.84 -15.73
CA ASP A 548 -20.33 -7.02 -16.96
C ASP A 548 -21.82 -6.75 -16.74
N ASN A 549 -22.35 -7.19 -15.59
CA ASN A 549 -23.73 -6.91 -15.19
C ASN A 549 -23.98 -5.40 -15.05
N LEU A 550 -23.05 -4.65 -14.47
CA LEU A 550 -23.16 -3.19 -14.34
C LEU A 550 -23.14 -2.50 -15.71
N THR A 551 -22.31 -2.97 -16.64
CA THR A 551 -22.22 -2.45 -18.01
C THR A 551 -23.54 -2.64 -18.76
N THR A 552 -24.14 -3.83 -18.62
CA THR A 552 -25.42 -4.17 -19.24
C THR A 552 -26.55 -3.30 -18.70
N GLN A 553 -26.62 -3.11 -17.37
CA GLN A 553 -27.62 -2.25 -16.73
C GLN A 553 -27.49 -0.78 -17.17
N ASN A 554 -26.26 -0.25 -17.26
CA ASN A 554 -26.01 1.12 -17.72
C ASN A 554 -26.48 1.34 -19.18
N THR A 555 -26.31 0.32 -20.03
CA THR A 555 -26.69 0.39 -21.45
C THR A 555 -28.21 0.42 -21.61
N LEU A 556 -28.93 -0.41 -20.87
CA LEU A 556 -30.41 -0.45 -20.89
C LEU A 556 -31.05 0.82 -20.33
N THR A 557 -30.40 1.48 -19.37
CA THR A 557 -30.91 2.72 -18.76
C THR A 557 -30.75 3.94 -19.68
N ARG A 558 -29.76 3.95 -20.59
CA ARG A 558 -29.56 5.02 -21.58
C ARG A 558 -30.45 4.92 -22.83
N GLN A 559 -31.08 3.77 -23.05
CA GLN A 559 -32.00 3.53 -24.17
C GLN A 559 -33.47 3.83 -23.83
N LYS A 560 -33.76 4.15 -22.57
CA LYS A 560 -35.03 4.72 -22.11
C LYS A 560 -34.86 6.21 -21.90
#